data_AF-A0A8H5GFU9-F1
#
_entry.id   AF-A0A8H5GFU9-F1
#
_cell.length_a   1.000
_cell.length_b   1.000
_cell.length_c   1.000
_cell.angle_alpha   90.00
_cell.angle_beta   90.00
_cell.angle_gamma   90.00
#
_symmetry.space_group_name_H-M   'P 1'
#
loop_
_entity.id
_entity.type
_entity.pdbx_description
1 polymer ?
#
loop_
_entity_poly.entity_id
_entity_poly.type
_entity_poly.pdbx_seq_one_letter_code
_entity_poly.pdbx_strand_id
1 'polypeptide(L)'
;MAPAPLVLYQKGDNMFFHQWVDEAGSVAFSVTEASKSPNLVIKLHREPRWAQLHTSILGPEKSWFYLGPNQKPGYVCYGNNQTNLGMIEKFRKRKRDGSSSRYFTSQSGKEYKWKITQTRMECTDSWTTLAVWELTQPEEEHYGKLTLRAAALPLATEIMTSLVLNKMAADLGWD
;
A
#
# COMPACT_ATOMS: atom_id res chain seq x y z
N MET A 1 24.67 1.87 13.74
CA MET A 1 23.28 2.01 14.19
C MET A 1 22.37 1.70 13.00
N ALA A 2 21.34 0.87 13.18
CA ALA A 2 20.33 0.67 12.14
C ALA A 2 19.49 1.95 11.99
N PRO A 3 19.01 2.29 10.79
CA PRO A 3 18.13 3.45 10.61
C PRO A 3 16.86 3.26 11.45
N ALA A 4 16.37 4.34 12.05
CA ALA A 4 15.09 4.31 12.75
C ALA A 4 13.95 3.91 11.80
N PRO A 5 12.91 3.22 12.28
CA PRO A 5 11.71 2.97 11.49
C PRO A 5 11.07 4.29 11.05
N LEU A 6 10.50 4.30 9.86
CA LEU A 6 9.70 5.41 9.35
C LEU A 6 8.24 5.20 9.77
N VAL A 7 7.62 6.21 10.36
CA VAL A 7 6.22 6.18 10.80
C VAL A 7 5.39 7.13 9.94
N LEU A 8 4.27 6.64 9.44
CA LEU A 8 3.29 7.40 8.66
C LEU A 8 1.89 7.25 9.28
N TYR A 9 1.14 8.33 9.34
CA TYR A 9 -0.22 8.40 9.86
C TYR A 9 -1.22 8.58 8.72
N GLN A 10 -2.24 7.73 8.72
CA GLN A 10 -3.32 7.77 7.73
C GLN A 10 -4.32 8.87 8.10
N LYS A 11 -4.49 9.84 7.20
CA LYS A 11 -5.52 10.89 7.28
C LYS A 11 -6.64 10.55 6.31
N GLY A 12 -7.82 10.26 6.86
CA GLY A 12 -8.99 9.74 6.13
C GLY A 12 -9.03 8.22 6.07
N ASP A 13 -10.24 7.67 6.05
CA ASP A 13 -10.52 6.22 6.02
C ASP A 13 -10.87 5.69 4.62
N ASN A 14 -11.32 6.57 3.73
CA ASN A 14 -11.75 6.23 2.38
C ASN A 14 -10.59 5.63 1.54
N MET A 15 -10.78 4.40 1.05
CA MET A 15 -9.77 3.67 0.28
C MET A 15 -9.38 4.33 -1.06
N PHE A 16 -10.24 5.20 -1.60
CA PHE A 16 -10.03 5.91 -2.87
C PHE A 16 -9.47 7.33 -2.69
N PHE A 17 -9.57 7.87 -1.47
CA PHE A 17 -9.14 9.22 -1.16
C PHE A 17 -8.64 9.32 0.30
N HIS A 18 -7.33 9.27 0.49
CA HIS A 18 -6.69 9.49 1.78
C HIS A 18 -5.22 9.86 1.60
N GLN A 19 -4.59 10.29 2.69
CA GLN A 19 -3.19 10.68 2.70
C GLN A 19 -2.44 9.98 3.84
N TRP A 20 -1.13 9.88 3.67
CA TRP A 20 -0.19 9.40 4.67
C TRP A 20 0.77 10.52 4.99
N VAL A 21 0.80 10.96 6.24
CA VAL A 21 1.67 12.04 6.72
C VAL A 21 2.72 11.50 7.67
N ASP A 22 3.93 12.04 7.65
CA ASP A 22 4.95 11.70 8.65
C ASP A 22 4.73 12.43 9.98
N GLU A 23 5.61 12.20 10.95
CA GLU A 23 5.60 12.86 12.26
C GLU A 23 5.77 14.39 12.17
N ALA A 24 6.39 14.90 11.10
CA ALA A 24 6.54 16.32 10.85
C ALA A 24 5.32 16.94 10.14
N GLY A 25 4.27 16.14 9.89
CA GLY A 25 3.06 16.57 9.17
C GLY A 25 3.25 16.72 7.67
N SER A 26 4.37 16.25 7.11
CA SER A 26 4.60 16.28 5.66
C SER A 26 3.88 15.11 5.00
N VAL A 27 3.15 15.39 3.91
CA VAL A 27 2.48 14.33 3.14
C VAL A 27 3.54 13.48 2.44
N ALA A 28 3.59 12.20 2.78
CA ALA A 28 4.49 11.20 2.22
C ALA A 28 3.87 10.48 1.02
N PHE A 29 2.61 10.10 1.14
CA PHE A 29 1.84 9.46 0.08
C PHE A 29 0.42 10.00 0.01
N SER A 30 -0.11 10.12 -1.20
CA SER A 30 -1.51 10.47 -1.45
C SER A 30 -2.17 9.40 -2.31
N VAL A 31 -3.41 9.05 -1.96
CA VAL A 31 -4.29 8.21 -2.77
C VAL A 31 -5.41 9.09 -3.28
N THR A 32 -5.55 9.19 -4.60
CA THR A 32 -6.55 10.04 -5.25
C THR A 32 -7.17 9.36 -6.45
N GLU A 33 -8.41 9.74 -6.77
CA GLU A 33 -8.98 9.43 -8.08
C GLU A 33 -8.23 10.14 -9.21
N ALA A 34 -8.01 9.44 -10.31
CA ALA A 34 -7.34 9.96 -11.49
C ALA A 34 -8.26 10.05 -12.71
N SER A 35 -9.17 9.10 -12.87
CA SER A 35 -10.17 9.06 -13.94
C SER A 35 -11.31 8.13 -13.54
N LYS A 36 -12.46 8.28 -14.19
CA LYS A 36 -13.65 7.41 -14.02
C LYS A 36 -14.19 6.82 -15.33
N SER A 37 -13.61 7.15 -16.48
CA SER A 37 -14.17 6.76 -17.78
C SER A 37 -13.20 5.86 -18.56
N PRO A 38 -13.60 4.63 -18.96
CA PRO A 38 -14.88 3.96 -18.68
C PRO A 38 -14.98 3.34 -17.27
N ASN A 39 -13.84 3.14 -16.59
CA ASN A 39 -13.79 2.60 -15.23
C ASN A 39 -12.96 3.50 -14.32
N LEU A 40 -13.11 3.30 -13.00
CA LEU A 40 -12.36 4.03 -11.98
C LEU A 40 -10.86 3.72 -12.06
N VAL A 41 -10.06 4.77 -12.10
CA VAL A 41 -8.60 4.74 -11.99
C VAL A 41 -8.20 5.48 -10.74
N ILE A 42 -7.52 4.81 -9.82
CA ILE A 42 -6.95 5.40 -8.62
C ILE A 42 -5.45 5.56 -8.81
N LYS A 43 -4.88 6.60 -8.21
CA LYS A 43 -3.44 6.89 -8.19
C LYS A 43 -2.98 6.88 -6.74
N LEU A 44 -1.98 6.07 -6.44
CA LEU A 44 -1.12 6.26 -5.26
C LEU A 44 0.13 7.00 -5.74
N HIS A 45 0.49 8.07 -5.03
CA HIS A 45 1.61 8.93 -5.39
C HIS A 45 2.47 9.19 -4.16
N ARG A 46 3.76 8.86 -4.24
CA ARG A 46 4.78 9.28 -3.28
C ARG A 46 5.13 10.74 -3.55
N GLU A 47 4.89 11.61 -2.58
CA GLU A 47 5.01 13.06 -2.76
C GLU A 47 6.47 13.49 -3.01
N PRO A 48 6.77 14.27 -4.07
CA PRO A 48 8.15 14.58 -4.45
C PRO A 48 8.94 15.33 -3.37
N ARG A 49 8.30 16.30 -2.68
CA ARG A 49 8.96 17.08 -1.63
C ARG A 49 9.40 16.19 -0.46
N TRP A 50 8.56 15.25 -0.08
CA TRP A 50 8.86 14.29 0.97
C TRP A 50 9.92 13.28 0.50
N ALA A 51 9.79 12.75 -0.73
CA ALA A 51 10.75 11.81 -1.29
C ALA A 51 12.18 12.36 -1.36
N GLN A 52 12.36 13.68 -1.58
CA GLN A 52 13.67 14.33 -1.55
C GLN A 52 14.37 14.25 -0.19
N LEU A 53 13.60 14.19 0.90
CA LEU A 53 14.13 14.03 2.26
C LEU A 53 14.46 12.57 2.60
N HIS A 54 13.91 11.61 1.83
CA HIS A 54 14.02 10.18 2.07
C HIS A 54 14.62 9.45 0.86
N THR A 55 15.84 9.83 0.48
CA THR A 55 16.54 9.34 -0.72
C THR A 55 16.83 7.83 -0.72
N SER A 56 16.76 7.17 0.44
CA SER A 56 16.86 5.71 0.54
C SER A 56 15.63 4.96 0.03
N ILE A 57 14.50 5.67 -0.17
CA ILE A 57 13.28 5.07 -0.67
C ILE A 57 13.37 4.98 -2.19
N LEU A 58 13.69 3.78 -2.65
CA LEU A 58 13.80 3.46 -4.08
C LEU A 58 12.42 3.07 -4.65
N GLY A 59 12.40 2.76 -5.93
CA GLY A 59 11.20 2.30 -6.62
C GLY A 59 10.33 3.43 -7.18
N PRO A 60 9.20 3.07 -7.81
CA PRO A 60 8.37 3.99 -8.57
C PRO A 60 7.77 5.06 -7.66
N GLU A 61 7.61 6.26 -8.22
CA GLU A 61 6.94 7.37 -7.52
C GLU A 61 5.42 7.17 -7.48
N LYS A 62 4.85 6.48 -8.47
CA LYS A 62 3.41 6.35 -8.66
C LYS A 62 3.02 4.91 -8.91
N SER A 63 1.84 4.54 -8.42
CA SER A 63 1.13 3.35 -8.89
C SER A 63 -0.30 3.71 -9.27
N TRP A 64 -0.77 3.13 -10.36
CA TRP A 64 -2.11 3.33 -10.89
C TRP A 64 -2.89 2.05 -10.73
N PHE A 65 -4.08 2.13 -10.14
CA PHE A 65 -5.01 1.03 -9.96
C PHE A 65 -6.12 1.19 -10.99
N TYR A 66 -6.13 0.36 -12.02
CA TYR A 66 -7.17 0.33 -13.03
C TYR A 66 -8.20 -0.71 -12.60
N LEU A 67 -9.33 -0.25 -12.08
CA LEU A 67 -10.41 -1.13 -11.65
C LEU A 67 -11.22 -1.59 -12.87
N GLY A 68 -11.81 -2.78 -12.75
CA GLY A 68 -12.80 -3.27 -13.69
C GLY A 68 -14.20 -2.69 -13.45
N PRO A 69 -15.18 -3.10 -14.25
CA PRO A 69 -16.58 -2.73 -14.07
C PRO A 69 -17.07 -3.02 -12.65
N ASN A 70 -17.95 -2.16 -12.12
CA ASN A 70 -18.47 -2.28 -10.75
C ASN A 70 -17.38 -2.36 -9.67
N GLN A 71 -16.25 -1.67 -9.89
CA GLN A 71 -15.11 -1.66 -8.97
C GLN A 71 -14.63 -3.08 -8.66
N LYS A 72 -14.56 -3.93 -9.67
CA LYS A 72 -13.92 -5.25 -9.56
C LYS A 72 -12.41 -5.14 -9.71
N PRO A 73 -11.62 -6.11 -9.20
CA PRO A 73 -10.18 -6.11 -9.39
C PRO A 73 -9.82 -6.07 -10.88
N GLY A 74 -8.89 -5.19 -11.25
CA GLY A 74 -8.28 -5.15 -12.57
C GLY A 74 -6.78 -5.34 -12.46
N TYR A 75 -6.02 -4.31 -12.83
CA TYR A 75 -4.55 -4.35 -12.84
C TYR A 75 -3.91 -3.08 -12.25
N VAL A 76 -2.63 -3.21 -11.88
CA VAL A 76 -1.79 -2.12 -11.42
C VAL A 76 -0.68 -1.86 -12.42
N CYS A 77 -0.36 -0.58 -12.63
CA CYS A 77 0.85 -0.15 -13.35
C CYS A 77 1.71 0.72 -12.44
N TYR A 78 3.03 0.62 -12.57
CA TYR A 78 3.97 1.44 -11.83
C TYR A 78 4.59 2.51 -12.73
N GLY A 79 4.54 3.78 -12.29
CA GLY A 79 5.07 4.91 -13.04
C GLY A 79 4.51 4.95 -14.46
N ASN A 80 5.41 4.97 -15.44
CA ASN A 80 5.11 4.94 -16.88
C ASN A 80 5.34 3.55 -17.50
N ASN A 81 5.48 2.49 -16.69
CA ASN A 81 5.67 1.13 -17.20
C ASN A 81 4.37 0.63 -17.84
N GLN A 82 4.47 0.03 -19.02
CA GLN A 82 3.35 -0.56 -19.76
C GLN A 82 2.98 -1.97 -19.28
N THR A 83 3.70 -2.50 -18.29
CA THR A 83 3.42 -3.82 -17.71
C THR A 83 2.20 -3.76 -16.81
N ASN A 84 1.13 -4.43 -17.22
CA ASN A 84 -0.09 -4.57 -16.44
C ASN A 84 0.06 -5.74 -15.43
N LEU A 85 -0.03 -5.43 -14.14
CA LEU A 85 0.10 -6.42 -13.06
C LEU A 85 -1.27 -6.71 -12.45
N GLY A 86 -1.81 -7.91 -12.64
CA GLY A 86 -3.14 -8.28 -12.12
C GLY A 86 -3.25 -8.09 -10.60
N MET A 87 -4.27 -7.36 -10.13
CA MET A 87 -4.42 -6.98 -8.71
C MET A 87 -4.45 -8.21 -7.78
N ILE A 88 -5.25 -9.22 -8.13
CA ILE A 88 -5.40 -10.43 -7.31
C ILE A 88 -4.15 -11.30 -7.41
N GLU A 89 -3.69 -11.59 -8.62
CA GLU A 89 -2.60 -12.54 -8.87
C GLU A 89 -1.25 -12.06 -8.36
N LYS A 90 -0.96 -10.75 -8.48
CA LYS A 90 0.33 -10.16 -8.12
C LYS A 90 0.37 -9.55 -6.74
N PHE A 91 -0.74 -9.04 -6.22
CA PHE A 91 -0.72 -8.26 -4.97
C PHE A 91 -1.54 -8.85 -3.84
N ARG A 92 -2.45 -9.78 -4.13
CA ARG A 92 -3.35 -10.37 -3.14
C ARG A 92 -3.51 -11.88 -3.31
N LYS A 93 -2.47 -12.57 -3.75
CA LYS A 93 -2.53 -14.02 -3.93
C LYS A 93 -2.83 -14.70 -2.60
N ARG A 94 -3.80 -15.60 -2.59
CA ARG A 94 -4.08 -16.51 -1.47
C ARG A 94 -3.49 -17.88 -1.80
N LYS A 95 -2.74 -18.45 -0.86
CA LYS A 95 -2.10 -19.78 -1.04
C LYS A 95 -2.87 -20.92 -0.39
N ARG A 96 -3.76 -20.61 0.56
CA ARG A 96 -4.54 -21.59 1.31
C ARG A 96 -5.91 -21.02 1.65
N ASP A 97 -6.92 -21.86 1.59
CA ASP A 97 -8.26 -21.53 2.03
C ASP A 97 -8.44 -21.55 3.56
N GLY A 98 -9.36 -20.81 4.18
CA GLY A 98 -9.40 -19.36 4.26
C GLY A 98 -8.28 -18.82 5.15
N SER A 99 -7.08 -18.71 4.59
CA SER A 99 -5.98 -17.99 5.24
C SER A 99 -6.26 -16.49 5.25
N SER A 100 -5.98 -15.84 6.37
CA SER A 100 -5.94 -14.37 6.45
C SER A 100 -4.67 -13.76 5.86
N SER A 101 -3.77 -14.61 5.31
CA SER A 101 -2.58 -14.13 4.64
C SER A 101 -2.85 -13.78 3.19
N ARG A 102 -2.22 -12.71 2.71
CA ARG A 102 -2.20 -12.29 1.30
C ARG A 102 -0.75 -12.10 0.88
N TYR A 103 -0.42 -12.55 -0.33
CA TYR A 103 0.95 -12.50 -0.84
C TYR A 103 1.02 -11.52 -2.00
N PHE A 104 2.12 -10.78 -2.07
CA PHE A 104 2.44 -9.96 -3.23
C PHE A 104 3.84 -10.25 -3.75
N THR A 105 4.02 -10.13 -5.07
CA THR A 105 5.32 -10.24 -5.73
C THR A 105 5.80 -8.86 -6.13
N SER A 106 6.97 -8.47 -5.63
CA SER A 106 7.60 -7.21 -6.01
C SER A 106 8.07 -7.19 -7.46
N GLN A 107 8.48 -6.01 -7.94
CA GLN A 107 9.11 -5.84 -9.24
C GLN A 107 10.38 -6.67 -9.42
N SER A 108 11.09 -6.99 -8.33
CA SER A 108 12.27 -7.87 -8.39
C SER A 108 11.93 -9.36 -8.50
N GLY A 109 10.64 -9.72 -8.55
CA GLY A 109 10.16 -11.10 -8.55
C GLY A 109 10.15 -11.75 -7.16
N LYS A 110 10.57 -11.05 -6.11
CA LYS A 110 10.55 -11.57 -4.74
C LYS A 110 9.15 -11.46 -4.14
N GLU A 111 8.72 -12.50 -3.44
CA GLU A 111 7.40 -12.59 -2.80
C GLU A 111 7.46 -12.14 -1.34
N TYR A 112 6.41 -11.44 -0.91
CA TYR A 112 6.20 -10.94 0.45
C TYR A 112 4.81 -11.33 0.92
N LYS A 113 4.62 -11.29 2.25
CA LYS A 113 3.39 -11.75 2.90
C LYS A 113 2.83 -10.68 3.81
N TRP A 114 1.56 -10.34 3.59
CA TRP A 114 0.71 -9.68 4.57
C TRP A 114 -0.03 -10.73 5.41
N LYS A 115 0.04 -10.62 6.73
CA LYS A 115 -0.88 -11.27 7.67
C LYS A 115 -1.92 -10.24 8.09
N ILE A 116 -3.18 -10.50 7.78
CA ILE A 116 -4.28 -9.53 8.00
C ILE A 116 -5.12 -10.01 9.20
N THR A 117 -5.45 -9.08 10.09
CA THR A 117 -6.47 -9.20 11.13
C THR A 117 -7.43 -8.01 10.99
N GLN A 118 -8.45 -7.93 11.86
CA GLN A 118 -9.44 -6.86 11.79
C GLN A 118 -8.85 -5.45 12.00
N THR A 119 -7.86 -5.33 12.88
CA THR A 119 -7.28 -4.04 13.29
C THR A 119 -5.80 -3.89 12.93
N ARG A 120 -5.19 -4.90 12.28
CA ARG A 120 -3.76 -4.90 11.99
C ARG A 120 -3.43 -5.67 10.73
N MET A 121 -2.48 -5.16 9.96
CA MET A 121 -1.84 -5.85 8.85
C MET A 121 -0.33 -5.84 9.05
N GLU A 122 0.31 -7.01 8.96
CA GLU A 122 1.75 -7.14 9.12
C GLU A 122 2.40 -7.71 7.87
N CYS A 123 3.30 -6.95 7.26
CA CYS A 123 4.08 -7.34 6.09
C CYS A 123 5.39 -7.98 6.51
N THR A 124 5.71 -9.14 5.96
CA THR A 124 6.88 -9.94 6.28
C THR A 124 7.61 -10.40 5.02
N ASP A 125 8.94 -10.46 5.14
CA ASP A 125 9.85 -11.19 4.26
C ASP A 125 10.42 -12.37 5.05
N SER A 126 9.84 -13.55 4.83
CA SER A 126 10.12 -14.75 5.63
C SER A 126 9.87 -14.50 7.14
N TRP A 127 10.93 -14.31 7.92
CA TRP A 127 10.86 -14.05 9.37
C TRP A 127 11.03 -12.58 9.73
N THR A 128 11.31 -11.73 8.75
CA THR A 128 11.59 -10.31 8.98
C THR A 128 10.33 -9.49 8.76
N THR A 129 9.84 -8.81 9.79
CA THR A 129 8.77 -7.81 9.64
C THR A 129 9.31 -6.59 8.89
N LEU A 130 8.66 -6.26 7.78
CA LEU A 130 8.97 -5.09 6.97
C LEU A 130 8.08 -3.91 7.32
N ALA A 131 6.78 -4.14 7.46
CA ALA A 131 5.81 -3.10 7.72
C ALA A 131 4.70 -3.58 8.64
N VAL A 132 4.14 -2.66 9.42
CA VAL A 132 2.97 -2.90 10.27
C VAL A 132 2.00 -1.74 10.08
N TRP A 133 0.80 -2.03 9.60
CA TRP A 133 -0.34 -1.10 9.63
C TRP A 133 -1.28 -1.49 10.75
N GLU A 134 -1.70 -0.51 11.55
CA GLU A 134 -2.63 -0.68 12.67
C GLU A 134 -3.73 0.38 12.61
N LEU A 135 -4.95 -0.03 12.90
CA LEU A 135 -6.06 0.88 13.15
C LEU A 135 -5.81 1.59 14.49
N THR A 136 -5.94 2.91 14.49
CA THR A 136 -5.79 3.74 15.69
C THR A 136 -7.07 3.70 16.54
N GLN A 137 -6.98 4.17 17.78
CA GLN A 137 -8.15 4.29 18.63
C GLN A 137 -9.06 5.42 18.14
N PRO A 138 -10.40 5.35 18.35
CA PRO A 138 -11.33 6.38 17.90
C PRO A 138 -11.04 7.80 18.39
N GLU A 139 -10.32 7.93 19.51
CA GLU A 139 -9.94 9.19 20.13
C GLU A 139 -8.71 9.84 19.48
N GLU A 140 -7.97 9.10 18.64
CA GLU A 140 -6.81 9.62 17.92
C GLU A 140 -7.20 10.42 16.67
N GLU A 141 -6.40 11.42 16.33
CA GLU A 141 -6.64 12.33 15.21
C GLU A 141 -6.33 11.72 13.81
N HIS A 142 -5.88 10.48 13.78
CA HIS A 142 -5.53 9.73 12.57
C HIS A 142 -6.37 8.47 12.54
N TYR A 143 -6.64 7.93 11.34
CA TYR A 143 -7.43 6.71 11.18
C TYR A 143 -6.59 5.43 11.35
N GLY A 144 -5.29 5.52 11.05
CA GLY A 144 -4.39 4.38 11.12
C GLY A 144 -2.94 4.82 11.16
N LYS A 145 -2.08 3.90 11.55
CA LYS A 145 -0.63 4.11 11.65
C LYS A 145 0.10 3.03 10.86
N LEU A 146 1.00 3.43 9.98
CA LEU A 146 1.91 2.54 9.28
C LEU A 146 3.35 2.76 9.78
N THR A 147 3.99 1.68 10.22
CA THR A 147 5.41 1.67 10.58
C THR A 147 6.18 0.86 9.55
N LEU A 148 7.12 1.49 8.85
CA LEU A 148 8.04 0.88 7.89
C LEU A 148 9.42 0.71 8.52
N ARG A 149 9.92 -0.53 8.59
CA ARG A 149 11.29 -0.78 9.05
C ARG A 149 12.30 -0.38 7.96
N ALA A 150 13.55 -0.14 8.34
CA ALA A 150 14.62 0.23 7.42
C ALA A 150 14.71 -0.70 6.18
N ALA A 151 14.57 -2.01 6.38
CA ALA A 151 14.61 -3.01 5.29
C ALA A 151 13.44 -2.89 4.29
N ALA A 152 12.36 -2.20 4.67
CA ALA A 152 11.18 -1.99 3.84
C ALA A 152 11.29 -0.76 2.95
N LEU A 153 12.19 0.19 3.26
CA LEU A 153 12.28 1.48 2.58
C LEU A 153 12.50 1.37 1.06
N PRO A 154 13.36 0.46 0.55
CA PRO A 154 13.52 0.29 -0.90
C PRO A 154 12.23 -0.17 -1.62
N LEU A 155 11.27 -0.71 -0.88
CA LEU A 155 10.01 -1.26 -1.37
C LEU A 155 8.79 -0.44 -0.92
N ALA A 156 8.99 0.75 -0.35
CA ALA A 156 7.90 1.46 0.32
C ALA A 156 6.70 1.66 -0.61
N THR A 157 6.91 2.08 -1.87
CA THR A 157 5.80 2.24 -2.81
C THR A 157 5.06 0.92 -3.06
N GLU A 158 5.76 -0.21 -3.19
CA GLU A 158 5.11 -1.50 -3.45
C GLU A 158 4.35 -2.03 -2.21
N ILE A 159 4.90 -1.78 -1.02
CA ILE A 159 4.23 -2.04 0.26
C ILE A 159 2.97 -1.18 0.37
N MET A 160 3.05 0.11 0.03
CA MET A 160 1.90 1.01 0.01
C MET A 160 0.85 0.56 -1.01
N THR A 161 1.26 0.19 -2.22
CA THR A 161 0.36 -0.36 -3.26
C THR A 161 -0.41 -1.57 -2.75
N SER A 162 0.30 -2.55 -2.18
CA SER A 162 -0.32 -3.77 -1.67
C SER A 162 -1.18 -3.52 -0.43
N LEU A 163 -0.81 -2.59 0.46
CA LEU A 163 -1.62 -2.16 1.59
C LEU A 163 -2.93 -1.51 1.14
N VAL A 164 -2.87 -0.58 0.18
CA VAL A 164 -4.05 0.08 -0.38
C VAL A 164 -4.99 -0.94 -1.03
N LEU A 165 -4.46 -1.87 -1.82
CA LEU A 165 -5.25 -2.99 -2.37
C LEU A 165 -5.86 -3.87 -1.29
N ASN A 166 -5.15 -4.07 -0.18
CA ASN A 166 -5.69 -4.86 0.92
C ASN A 166 -6.89 -4.20 1.58
N LYS A 167 -6.85 -2.88 1.74
CA LYS A 167 -7.96 -2.09 2.26
C LYS A 167 -9.13 -2.03 1.27
N MET A 168 -8.87 -1.71 0.01
CA MET A 168 -9.89 -1.72 -1.05
C MET A 168 -10.66 -3.05 -1.09
N ALA A 169 -9.93 -4.16 -1.01
CA ALA A 169 -10.56 -5.47 -1.03
C ALA A 169 -11.42 -5.75 0.20
N ALA A 170 -11.04 -5.27 1.38
CA ALA A 170 -11.86 -5.39 2.58
C ALA A 170 -13.17 -4.58 2.44
N ASP A 171 -13.06 -3.35 1.93
CA ASP A 171 -14.19 -2.43 1.81
C ASP A 171 -15.15 -2.82 0.67
N LEU A 172 -14.63 -3.41 -0.41
CA LEU A 172 -15.39 -3.83 -1.61
C LEU A 172 -15.80 -5.31 -1.60
N GLY A 173 -15.43 -6.07 -0.56
CA GLY A 173 -15.71 -7.51 -0.48
C GLY A 173 -15.03 -8.32 -1.59
N TRP A 174 -13.77 -8.03 -1.90
CA TRP A 174 -12.96 -8.85 -2.81
C TRP A 174 -12.29 -9.98 -2.00
N ASP A 175 -12.83 -11.19 -2.13
CA ASP A 175 -12.30 -12.40 -1.46
C ASP A 175 -11.02 -12.96 -2.09
#